data_AF-A0A2K0UPV9-F1
#
_entry.id   AF-A0A2K0UPV9-F1
#
_cell.length_a   1.000
_cell.length_b   1.000
_cell.length_c   1.000
_cell.angle_alpha   90.00
_cell.angle_beta   90.00
_cell.angle_gamma   90.00
#
_symmetry.space_group_name_H-M   'P 1'
#
loop_
_entity.id
_entity.type
_entity.pdbx_description
1 polymer ?
#
loop_
_entity_poly.entity_id
_entity_poly.type
_entity_poly.pdbx_seq_one_letter_code
_entity_poly.pdbx_strand_id
1 'polypeptide(L)'
;MNSQQGIFFAIILLVSNFGAVIMDTSYFIKAFAASPKAVVPGYVVGGFAYFSIPWSLGTIMGLAALGLESSPIFPTYPRTMSSSEVTNGLVLPYVAVAVAGKGGAVAVLLMTFMAITSTLSAQVIAVSSIFTFDFYRTYINKNAGNKDVIRWSHLGVILFAAISAGLTAAFNYGGINMGWTLSRDVPWNIPTDPHDFVE
;
A
#
# COMPACT_ATOMS: atom_id res chain seq x y z
N MET A 1 -15.42 -14.40 5.38
CA MET A 1 -15.56 -13.99 3.96
C MET A 1 -16.28 -15.10 3.22
N ASN A 2 -17.38 -14.78 2.55
CA ASN A 2 -18.04 -15.71 1.65
C ASN A 2 -17.31 -15.74 0.29
N SER A 3 -17.43 -16.84 -0.47
CA SER A 3 -16.78 -17.03 -1.78
C SER A 3 -17.01 -15.85 -2.74
N GLN A 4 -18.23 -15.30 -2.76
CA GLN A 4 -18.61 -14.15 -3.58
C GLN A 4 -17.87 -12.86 -3.20
N GLN A 5 -17.74 -12.56 -1.90
CA GLN A 5 -16.98 -11.39 -1.42
C GLN A 5 -15.48 -11.51 -1.73
N GLY A 6 -14.94 -12.73 -1.69
CA GLY A 6 -13.55 -13.00 -2.06
C GLY A 6 -13.24 -12.68 -3.53
N ILE A 7 -14.16 -13.01 -4.44
CA ILE A 7 -14.00 -12.71 -5.87
C ILE A 7 -14.07 -11.20 -6.13
N PHE A 8 -15.01 -10.48 -5.52
CA PHE A 8 -15.06 -9.01 -5.65
C PHE A 8 -13.80 -8.35 -5.11
N PHE A 9 -13.31 -8.79 -3.96
CA PHE A 9 -12.07 -8.32 -3.39
C PHE A 9 -10.87 -8.55 -4.32
N ALA A 10 -10.79 -9.73 -4.94
CA ALA A 10 -9.74 -10.04 -5.90
C ALA A 10 -9.79 -9.13 -7.15
N ILE A 11 -10.99 -8.86 -7.68
CA ILE A 11 -11.16 -7.97 -8.84
C ILE A 11 -10.77 -6.54 -8.48
N ILE A 12 -11.23 -6.01 -7.35
CA ILE A 12 -10.89 -4.66 -6.88
C ILE A 12 -9.37 -4.53 -6.75
N LEU A 13 -8.73 -5.48 -6.06
CA LEU A 13 -7.28 -5.48 -5.92
C LEU A 13 -6.58 -5.55 -7.28
N LEU A 14 -7.01 -6.41 -8.19
CA LEU A 14 -6.37 -6.55 -9.51
C LEU A 14 -6.43 -5.23 -10.29
N VAL A 15 -7.61 -4.63 -10.41
CA VAL A 15 -7.82 -3.41 -11.20
C VAL A 15 -7.12 -2.21 -10.54
N SER A 16 -7.25 -2.06 -9.22
CA SER A 16 -6.60 -0.96 -8.49
C SER A 16 -5.08 -1.05 -8.55
N ASN A 17 -4.49 -2.24 -8.33
CA ASN A 17 -3.04 -2.40 -8.40
C ASN A 17 -2.51 -2.29 -9.83
N PHE A 18 -3.26 -2.76 -10.84
CA PHE A 18 -2.87 -2.58 -12.24
C PHE A 18 -2.77 -1.09 -12.60
N GLY A 19 -3.79 -0.29 -12.24
CA GLY A 19 -3.77 1.16 -12.42
C GLY A 19 -2.60 1.81 -11.67
N ALA A 20 -2.36 1.41 -10.42
CA ALA A 20 -1.28 1.95 -9.60
C ALA A 20 0.12 1.66 -10.17
N VAL A 21 0.32 0.57 -10.91
CA VAL A 21 1.62 0.25 -11.52
C VAL A 21 1.78 0.90 -12.89
N ILE A 22 0.76 0.78 -13.75
CA ILE A 22 0.85 1.24 -15.15
C ILE A 22 0.77 2.76 -15.29
N MET A 23 0.16 3.46 -14.33
CA MET A 23 0.05 4.92 -14.34
C MET A 23 1.11 5.61 -13.46
N ASP A 24 1.99 4.87 -12.80
CA ASP A 24 2.98 5.45 -11.90
C ASP A 24 4.28 5.79 -12.64
N THR A 25 4.54 7.09 -12.73
CA THR A 25 5.71 7.68 -13.39
C THR A 25 7.04 7.17 -12.82
N SER A 26 7.10 6.80 -11.54
CA SER A 26 8.32 6.29 -10.90
C SER A 26 8.83 5.01 -11.55
N TYR A 27 7.92 4.14 -12.04
CA TYR A 27 8.32 2.94 -12.77
C TYR A 27 8.91 3.30 -14.14
N PHE A 28 8.28 4.21 -14.88
CA PHE A 28 8.78 4.61 -16.20
C PHE A 28 10.14 5.30 -16.12
N ILE A 29 10.36 6.17 -15.12
CA ILE A 29 11.67 6.83 -14.93
C ILE A 29 12.78 5.77 -14.75
N LYS A 30 12.53 4.71 -13.97
CA LYS A 30 13.49 3.61 -13.78
C LYS A 30 13.67 2.79 -15.06
N ALA A 31 12.59 2.51 -15.77
CA ALA A 31 12.64 1.78 -17.04
C ALA A 31 13.45 2.53 -18.10
N PHE A 32 13.28 3.85 -18.23
CA PHE A 32 14.02 4.67 -19.18
C PHE A 32 15.48 4.91 -18.79
N ALA A 33 15.81 4.83 -17.49
CA ALA A 33 17.18 4.96 -17.01
C ALA A 33 18.06 3.72 -17.29
N ALA A 34 17.45 2.57 -17.63
CA ALA A 34 18.16 1.31 -17.85
C ALA A 34 18.05 0.84 -19.31
N SER A 35 19.03 0.03 -19.75
CA SER A 35 19.01 -0.51 -21.12
C SER A 35 17.85 -1.51 -21.31
N PRO A 36 17.20 -1.57 -22.49
CA PRO A 36 16.08 -2.50 -22.71
C PRO A 36 16.40 -3.97 -22.42
N LYS A 37 17.66 -4.39 -22.66
CA LYS A 37 18.14 -5.76 -22.37
C LYS A 37 18.17 -6.07 -20.86
N ALA A 38 18.31 -5.07 -20.00
CA ALA A 38 18.30 -5.23 -18.54
C ALA A 38 16.91 -4.99 -17.94
N VAL A 39 16.12 -4.08 -18.52
CA VAL A 39 14.79 -3.68 -18.03
C VAL A 39 13.82 -4.86 -18.05
N VAL A 40 13.66 -5.52 -19.19
CA VAL A 40 12.68 -6.62 -19.36
C VAL A 40 12.90 -7.77 -18.35
N PRO A 41 14.10 -8.38 -18.24
CA PRO A 41 14.30 -9.44 -17.26
C PRO A 41 14.19 -8.92 -15.82
N GLY A 42 14.61 -7.68 -15.55
CA GLY A 42 14.46 -7.05 -14.24
C GLY A 42 13.01 -6.95 -13.78
N TYR A 43 12.11 -6.49 -14.66
CA TYR A 43 10.67 -6.44 -14.36
C TYR A 43 10.05 -7.83 -14.21
N VAL A 44 10.48 -8.82 -14.99
CA VAL A 44 9.99 -10.20 -14.85
C VAL A 44 10.37 -10.80 -13.50
N VAL A 45 11.64 -10.68 -13.10
CA VAL A 45 12.10 -11.15 -11.77
C VAL A 45 11.40 -10.38 -10.65
N GLY A 46 11.26 -9.05 -10.82
CA GLY A 46 10.51 -8.22 -9.89
C GLY A 46 9.06 -8.66 -9.72
N GLY A 47 8.38 -9.03 -10.80
CA GLY A 47 7.01 -9.55 -10.79
C GLY A 47 6.89 -10.87 -10.02
N PHE A 48 7.80 -11.81 -10.24
CA PHE A 48 7.82 -13.07 -9.48
C PHE A 48 8.07 -12.82 -7.99
N ALA A 49 9.07 -12.00 -7.64
CA ALA A 49 9.36 -11.64 -6.27
C ALA A 49 8.18 -10.94 -5.58
N TYR A 50 7.46 -10.07 -6.31
CA TYR A 50 6.31 -9.34 -5.80
C TYR A 50 5.14 -10.25 -5.43
N PHE A 51 4.94 -11.37 -6.14
CA PHE A 51 3.95 -12.37 -5.72
C PHE A 51 4.47 -13.22 -4.56
N SER A 52 5.70 -13.73 -4.67
CA SER A 52 6.25 -14.71 -3.72
C SER A 52 6.38 -14.15 -2.30
N ILE A 53 6.83 -12.90 -2.12
CA ILE A 53 7.11 -12.33 -0.79
C ILE A 53 5.81 -12.11 0.01
N PRO A 54 4.80 -11.36 -0.47
CA PRO A 54 3.58 -11.11 0.29
C PRO A 54 2.75 -12.38 0.46
N TRP A 55 2.72 -13.26 -0.55
CA TRP A 55 1.98 -14.52 -0.44
C TRP A 55 2.56 -15.42 0.64
N SER A 56 3.89 -15.64 0.64
CA SER A 56 4.54 -16.49 1.64
C SER A 56 4.48 -15.88 3.03
N LEU A 57 4.84 -14.60 3.17
CA LEU A 57 4.83 -13.91 4.45
C LEU A 57 3.41 -13.80 5.02
N GLY A 58 2.43 -13.40 4.21
CA GLY A 58 1.05 -13.28 4.64
C GLY A 58 0.43 -14.61 5.05
N THR A 59 0.66 -15.67 4.27
CA THR A 59 0.12 -17.00 4.56
C THR A 59 0.74 -17.59 5.84
N ILE A 60 2.07 -17.55 5.97
CA ILE A 60 2.77 -18.11 7.14
C ILE A 60 2.37 -17.34 8.40
N MET A 61 2.39 -16.00 8.36
CA MET A 61 2.07 -15.20 9.54
C MET A 61 0.58 -15.27 9.90
N GLY A 62 -0.31 -15.35 8.91
CA GLY A 62 -1.75 -15.53 9.15
C GLY A 62 -2.09 -16.88 9.80
N LEU A 63 -1.50 -17.98 9.29
CA LEU A 63 -1.68 -19.30 9.89
C LEU A 63 -1.03 -19.40 11.29
N ALA A 64 0.15 -18.81 11.46
CA ALA A 64 0.82 -18.75 12.75
C ALA A 64 0.01 -17.95 13.78
N ALA A 65 -0.65 -16.86 13.38
CA ALA A 65 -1.55 -16.12 14.25
C ALA A 65 -2.71 -17.00 14.72
N LEU A 66 -3.42 -17.66 13.80
CA LEU A 66 -4.54 -18.56 14.14
C LEU A 66 -4.11 -19.70 15.07
N GLY A 67 -2.90 -20.26 14.87
CA GLY A 67 -2.38 -21.34 15.71
C GLY A 67 -1.90 -20.89 17.09
N LEU A 68 -1.33 -19.68 17.19
CA LEU A 68 -0.73 -19.16 18.43
C LEU A 68 -1.69 -18.34 19.29
N GLU A 69 -2.78 -17.81 18.73
CA GLU A 69 -3.72 -16.92 19.42
C GLU A 69 -4.31 -17.54 20.71
N SER A 70 -4.47 -18.86 20.75
CA SER A 70 -4.95 -19.60 21.93
C SER A 70 -3.86 -19.94 22.95
N SER A 71 -2.60 -19.54 22.70
CA SER A 71 -1.44 -19.86 23.54
C SER A 71 -1.08 -18.71 24.49
N PRO A 72 -0.62 -18.98 25.73
CA PRO A 72 -0.15 -17.95 26.67
C PRO A 72 1.03 -17.11 26.18
N ILE A 73 1.73 -17.55 25.13
CA ILE A 73 2.86 -16.84 24.53
C ILE A 73 2.37 -15.65 23.67
N PHE A 74 1.11 -15.67 23.25
CA PHE A 74 0.57 -14.66 22.36
C PHE A 74 0.26 -13.34 23.10
N PRO A 75 0.61 -12.16 22.56
CA PRO A 75 0.47 -10.88 23.26
C PRO A 75 -0.94 -10.53 23.72
N THR A 76 -1.98 -11.06 23.06
CA THR A 76 -3.38 -10.79 23.40
C THR A 76 -4.00 -11.85 24.30
N TYR A 77 -3.30 -12.95 24.64
CA TYR A 77 -3.88 -14.02 25.47
C TYR A 77 -4.39 -13.49 26.83
N PRO A 78 -5.57 -13.91 27.32
CA PRO A 78 -6.46 -14.98 26.82
C PRO A 78 -7.51 -14.54 25.79
N ARG A 79 -7.49 -13.28 25.34
CA ARG A 79 -8.46 -12.79 24.33
C ARG A 79 -7.94 -13.05 22.92
N THR A 80 -8.88 -13.33 22.02
CA THR A 80 -8.62 -13.28 20.59
C THR A 80 -8.39 -11.83 20.14
N MET A 81 -7.72 -11.66 19.01
CA MET A 81 -7.55 -10.38 18.33
C MET A 81 -8.91 -9.84 17.93
N SER A 82 -9.14 -8.56 18.24
CA SER A 82 -10.34 -7.89 17.77
C SER A 82 -10.29 -7.71 16.25
N SER A 83 -11.45 -7.59 15.61
CA SER A 83 -11.52 -7.27 14.18
C SER A 83 -10.76 -5.97 13.86
N SER A 84 -10.75 -5.00 14.78
CA SER A 84 -9.99 -3.76 14.62
C SER A 84 -8.47 -3.98 14.63
N GLU A 85 -7.93 -4.86 15.46
CA GLU A 85 -6.49 -5.18 15.48
C GLU A 85 -6.06 -5.91 14.21
N VAL A 86 -6.90 -6.82 13.71
CA VAL A 86 -6.67 -7.53 12.44
C VAL A 86 -6.70 -6.54 11.28
N THR A 87 -7.71 -5.68 11.19
CA THR A 87 -7.84 -4.64 10.16
C THR A 87 -6.69 -3.64 10.21
N ASN A 88 -6.16 -3.32 11.39
CA ASN A 88 -4.99 -2.45 11.55
C ASN A 88 -3.66 -3.14 11.18
N GLY A 89 -3.68 -4.41 10.75
CA GLY A 89 -2.49 -5.13 10.31
C GLY A 89 -1.58 -5.60 11.45
N LEU A 90 -2.09 -5.70 12.69
CA LEU A 90 -1.28 -6.07 13.85
C LEU A 90 -0.94 -7.56 13.94
N VAL A 91 -1.48 -8.38 13.03
CA VAL A 91 -1.22 -9.83 12.94
C VAL A 91 0.27 -10.12 12.83
N LEU A 92 0.96 -9.46 11.90
CA LEU A 92 2.39 -9.66 11.65
C LEU A 92 3.28 -9.29 12.86
N PRO A 93 3.15 -8.10 13.48
CA PRO A 93 3.93 -7.77 14.67
C PRO A 93 3.59 -8.64 15.89
N TYR A 94 2.33 -9.03 16.09
CA TYR A 94 1.95 -9.88 17.23
C TYR A 94 2.54 -11.28 17.12
N VAL A 95 2.50 -11.89 15.93
CA VAL A 95 3.15 -13.19 15.69
C VAL A 95 4.67 -13.08 15.81
N ALA A 96 5.28 -12.01 15.28
CA ALA A 96 6.72 -11.82 15.39
C ALA A 96 7.19 -11.70 16.85
N VAL A 97 6.41 -11.02 17.70
CA VAL A 97 6.67 -10.96 19.15
C VAL A 97 6.47 -12.32 19.81
N ALA A 98 5.41 -13.05 19.46
CA ALA A 98 5.15 -14.37 20.03
C ALA A 98 6.27 -15.38 19.72
N VAL A 99 6.83 -15.34 18.50
CA VAL A 99 7.83 -16.32 18.04
C VAL A 99 9.27 -15.91 18.41
N ALA A 100 9.62 -14.63 18.21
CA ALA A 100 11.00 -14.16 18.32
C ALA A 100 11.20 -13.10 19.43
N GLY A 101 10.19 -12.90 20.29
CA GLY A 101 10.24 -11.94 21.39
C GLY A 101 10.48 -10.50 20.92
N LYS A 102 11.23 -9.74 21.73
CA LYS A 102 11.57 -8.34 21.42
C LYS A 102 12.37 -8.19 20.12
N GLY A 103 13.17 -9.19 19.76
CA GLY A 103 13.94 -9.19 18.51
C GLY A 103 13.03 -9.20 17.27
N GLY A 104 11.95 -9.99 17.31
CA GLY A 104 10.93 -10.03 16.25
C GLY A 104 10.23 -8.68 16.06
N ALA A 105 9.88 -7.99 17.15
CA ALA A 105 9.29 -6.65 17.08
C ALA A 105 10.20 -5.65 16.37
N VAL A 106 11.50 -5.64 16.71
CA VAL A 106 12.49 -4.75 16.09
C VAL A 106 12.67 -5.09 14.62
N ALA A 107 12.71 -6.37 14.25
CA ALA A 107 12.82 -6.81 12.87
C ALA A 107 11.61 -6.34 12.02
N VAL A 108 10.39 -6.48 12.54
CA VAL A 108 9.17 -5.99 11.87
C VAL A 108 9.19 -4.47 11.71
N LEU A 109 9.61 -3.74 12.76
CA LEU A 109 9.71 -2.28 12.72
C LEU A 109 10.70 -1.83 11.65
N LEU A 110 11.90 -2.43 11.61
CA LEU A 110 12.93 -2.11 10.63
C LEU A 110 12.50 -2.47 9.20
N MET A 111 11.92 -3.64 9.00
CA MET A 111 11.37 -4.06 7.71
C MET A 111 10.31 -3.07 7.21
N THR A 112 9.38 -2.68 8.07
CA THR A 112 8.33 -1.71 7.75
C THR A 112 8.92 -0.34 7.44
N PHE A 113 9.89 0.13 8.22
CA PHE A 113 10.59 1.39 7.98
C PHE A 113 11.29 1.39 6.61
N MET A 114 12.07 0.35 6.31
CA MET A 114 12.77 0.21 5.04
C MET A 114 11.80 0.13 3.85
N ALA A 115 10.68 -0.57 4.01
CA ALA A 115 9.64 -0.65 2.98
C ALA A 115 9.04 0.73 2.69
N ILE A 116 8.66 1.48 3.74
CA ILE A 116 8.10 2.83 3.61
C ILE A 116 9.14 3.80 3.01
N THR A 117 10.38 3.77 3.46
CA THR A 117 11.43 4.63 2.89
C THR A 117 11.68 4.33 1.41
N SER A 118 11.63 3.06 1.01
CA SER A 118 11.79 2.65 -0.40
C SER A 118 10.66 3.19 -1.29
N THR A 119 9.40 3.07 -0.84
CA THR A 119 8.26 3.58 -1.61
C THR A 119 8.21 5.11 -1.61
N LEU A 120 8.46 5.76 -0.47
CA LEU A 120 8.52 7.22 -0.39
C LEU A 120 9.59 7.80 -1.32
N SER A 121 10.79 7.19 -1.38
CA SER A 121 11.85 7.65 -2.28
C SER A 121 11.41 7.60 -3.75
N ALA A 122 10.67 6.56 -4.17
CA ALA A 122 10.17 6.45 -5.54
C ALA A 122 9.12 7.52 -5.85
N GLN A 123 8.19 7.77 -4.91
CA GLN A 123 7.11 8.74 -5.10
C GLN A 123 7.62 10.19 -5.09
N VAL A 124 8.58 10.52 -4.23
CA VAL A 124 9.22 11.85 -4.23
C VAL A 124 9.85 12.16 -5.59
N ILE A 125 10.51 11.17 -6.21
CA ILE A 125 11.10 11.32 -7.55
C ILE A 125 10.03 11.51 -8.63
N ALA A 126 8.93 10.74 -8.57
CA ALA A 126 7.81 10.88 -9.51
C ALA A 126 7.17 12.27 -9.42
N VAL A 127 6.74 12.68 -8.21
CA VAL A 127 6.09 13.98 -7.98
C VAL A 127 6.99 15.14 -8.39
N SER A 128 8.27 15.07 -8.03
CA SER A 128 9.28 16.06 -8.43
C SER A 128 9.36 16.20 -9.95
N SER A 129 9.41 15.07 -10.67
CA SER A 129 9.51 15.05 -12.13
C SER A 129 8.26 15.62 -12.80
N ILE A 130 7.08 15.21 -12.35
CA ILE A 130 5.79 15.68 -12.89
C ILE A 130 5.66 17.19 -12.67
N PHE A 131 5.88 17.67 -11.45
CA PHE A 131 5.69 19.09 -11.15
C PHE A 131 6.68 19.99 -11.91
N THR A 132 7.89 19.49 -12.15
CA THR A 132 8.92 20.26 -12.83
C THR A 132 8.79 20.22 -14.35
N PHE A 133 8.69 19.02 -14.93
CA PHE A 133 8.72 18.85 -16.38
C PHE A 133 7.34 18.98 -17.01
N ASP A 134 6.31 18.44 -16.37
CA ASP A 134 4.97 18.40 -16.96
C ASP A 134 4.21 19.70 -16.66
N PHE A 135 4.34 20.23 -15.44
CA PHE A 135 3.68 21.48 -15.05
C PHE A 135 4.54 22.72 -15.33
N TYR A 136 5.66 22.90 -14.60
CA TYR A 136 6.42 24.15 -14.64
C TYR A 136 7.04 24.43 -16.01
N ARG A 137 7.73 23.45 -16.61
CA ARG A 137 8.40 23.63 -17.89
C ARG A 137 7.43 23.75 -19.07
N THR A 138 6.29 23.05 -19.04
CA THR A 138 5.32 23.11 -20.15
C THR A 138 4.50 24.40 -20.12
N TYR A 139 4.04 24.83 -18.94
CA TYR A 139 3.03 25.88 -18.82
C TYR A 139 3.55 27.22 -18.30
N ILE A 140 4.59 27.24 -17.46
CA ILE A 140 5.07 28.47 -16.82
C ILE A 140 6.32 29.01 -17.53
N ASN A 141 7.38 28.21 -17.64
CA ASN A 141 8.64 28.62 -18.26
C ASN A 141 9.26 27.52 -19.12
N LYS A 142 9.05 27.62 -20.44
CA LYS A 142 9.57 26.67 -21.44
C LYS A 142 11.10 26.58 -21.48
N ASN A 143 11.79 27.65 -21.07
CA ASN A 143 13.25 27.73 -21.01
C ASN A 143 13.78 27.66 -19.57
N ALA A 144 13.09 26.91 -18.69
CA ALA A 144 13.52 26.71 -17.31
C ALA A 144 14.99 26.24 -17.22
N GLY A 145 15.81 26.96 -16.46
CA GLY A 145 17.19 26.59 -16.19
C GLY A 145 17.31 25.58 -15.05
N ASN A 146 18.51 25.01 -14.85
CA ASN A 146 18.77 24.00 -13.82
C ASN A 146 18.43 24.47 -12.38
N LYS A 147 18.63 25.77 -12.08
CA LYS A 147 18.30 26.34 -10.77
C LYS A 147 16.80 26.36 -10.50
N ASP A 148 15.99 26.63 -11.52
CA ASP A 148 14.53 26.65 -11.41
C ASP A 148 13.99 25.22 -11.27
N VAL A 149 14.53 24.29 -12.04
CA VAL A 149 14.22 22.85 -11.96
C VAL A 149 14.34 22.32 -10.53
N ILE A 150 15.45 22.62 -9.84
CA ILE A 150 15.67 22.14 -8.46
C ILE A 150 14.69 22.82 -7.47
N ARG A 151 14.45 24.12 -7.62
CA ARG A 151 13.55 24.86 -6.72
C ARG A 151 12.10 24.37 -6.83
N TRP A 152 11.61 24.21 -8.05
CA TRP A 152 10.24 23.78 -8.32
C TRP A 152 10.02 22.30 -8.00
N SER A 153 11.05 21.45 -8.17
CA SER A 153 11.09 20.08 -7.67
C SER A 153 10.83 20.01 -6.16
N HIS A 154 11.61 20.73 -5.34
CA HIS A 154 11.46 20.70 -3.89
C HIS A 154 10.10 21.27 -3.44
N LEU A 155 9.64 22.36 -4.07
CA LEU A 155 8.33 22.93 -3.77
C LEU A 155 7.19 21.94 -4.06
N GLY A 156 7.26 21.24 -5.20
CA GLY A 156 6.28 20.22 -5.57
C GLY A 156 6.20 19.08 -4.55
N VAL A 157 7.35 18.63 -4.04
CA VAL A 157 7.41 17.58 -3.01
C VAL A 157 6.81 18.05 -1.69
N ILE A 158 7.13 19.28 -1.24
CA ILE A 158 6.57 19.83 0.00
C ILE A 158 5.05 20.00 -0.11
N LEU A 159 4.58 20.55 -1.23
CA LEU A 159 3.16 20.74 -1.49
C LEU A 159 2.42 19.40 -1.50
N PHE A 160 2.96 18.40 -2.20
CA PHE A 160 2.39 17.06 -2.24
C PHE A 160 2.35 16.41 -0.85
N ALA A 161 3.43 16.54 -0.06
CA ALA A 161 3.45 16.01 1.31
C ALA A 161 2.38 16.66 2.19
N ALA A 162 2.20 17.99 2.10
CA ALA A 162 1.18 18.71 2.85
C ALA A 162 -0.24 18.32 2.43
N ILE A 163 -0.52 18.26 1.12
CA ILE A 163 -1.83 17.87 0.58
C ILE A 163 -2.15 16.41 0.94
N SER A 164 -1.19 15.51 0.74
CA SER A 164 -1.37 14.09 1.04
C SER A 164 -1.61 13.87 2.54
N ALA A 165 -0.82 14.50 3.42
CA ALA A 165 -1.03 14.40 4.86
C ALA A 165 -2.40 14.96 5.29
N GLY A 166 -2.79 16.12 4.73
CA GLY A 166 -4.10 16.73 5.00
C GLY A 166 -5.26 15.85 4.52
N LEU A 167 -5.17 15.29 3.32
CA LEU A 167 -6.19 14.40 2.75
C LEU A 167 -6.30 13.10 3.53
N THR A 168 -5.18 12.50 3.92
CA THR A 168 -5.17 11.29 4.76
C THR A 168 -5.79 11.55 6.13
N ALA A 169 -5.47 12.68 6.77
CA ALA A 169 -6.08 13.07 8.04
C ALA A 169 -7.60 13.28 7.90
N ALA A 170 -8.04 13.95 6.83
CA ALA A 170 -9.45 14.18 6.55
C ALA A 170 -10.22 12.87 6.31
N PHE A 171 -9.65 11.93 5.53
CA PHE A 171 -10.24 10.62 5.30
C PHE A 171 -10.31 9.76 6.55
N ASN A 172 -9.27 9.80 7.40
CA ASN A 172 -9.29 9.13 8.68
C ASN A 172 -10.42 9.67 9.58
N TYR A 173 -10.56 10.99 9.67
CA TYR A 173 -11.68 11.62 10.40
C TYR A 173 -13.05 11.25 9.82
N GLY A 174 -13.17 11.14 8.49
CA GLY A 174 -14.37 10.71 7.79
C GLY A 174 -14.68 9.20 7.90
N GLY A 175 -13.88 8.42 8.66
CA GLY A 175 -14.08 6.98 8.83
C GLY A 175 -13.62 6.13 7.64
N ILE A 176 -12.93 6.72 6.66
CA ILE A 176 -12.32 6.03 5.53
C ILE A 176 -10.93 5.56 5.95
N ASN A 177 -10.83 4.29 6.34
CA ASN A 177 -9.58 3.64 6.73
C ASN A 177 -9.24 2.47 5.79
N MET A 178 -8.08 1.83 5.97
CA MET A 178 -7.68 0.67 5.15
C MET A 178 -8.74 -0.44 5.15
N GLY A 179 -9.40 -0.68 6.29
CA GLY A 179 -10.53 -1.60 6.38
C GLY A 179 -11.70 -1.17 5.52
N TRP A 180 -12.07 0.10 5.52
CA TRP A 180 -13.13 0.61 4.66
C TRP A 180 -12.83 0.39 3.18
N THR A 181 -11.59 0.65 2.74
CA THR A 181 -11.17 0.47 1.35
C THR A 181 -11.11 -0.99 0.92
N LEU A 182 -10.72 -1.89 1.84
CA LEU A 182 -10.48 -3.30 1.54
C LEU A 182 -11.68 -4.22 1.84
N SER A 183 -12.57 -3.83 2.75
CA SER A 183 -13.63 -4.71 3.28
C SER A 183 -15.04 -4.14 3.25
N ARG A 184 -15.26 -2.89 2.80
CA ARG A 184 -16.63 -2.43 2.57
C ARG A 184 -17.12 -3.00 1.25
N ASP A 185 -18.14 -3.86 1.33
CA ASP A 185 -19.01 -4.19 0.22
C ASP A 185 -19.33 -2.90 -0.54
N VAL A 186 -18.89 -2.86 -1.80
CA VAL A 186 -19.32 -1.85 -2.77
C VAL A 186 -20.83 -1.66 -2.58
N PRO A 187 -21.38 -0.43 -2.59
CA PRO A 187 -22.81 -0.19 -2.41
C PRO A 187 -23.59 -0.62 -3.66
N TRP A 188 -23.31 -1.80 -4.20
CA TRP A 188 -24.33 -2.57 -4.87
C TRP A 188 -25.19 -3.15 -3.76
N ASN A 189 -26.21 -2.37 -3.40
CA ASN A 189 -27.42 -2.86 -2.80
C ASN A 189 -28.03 -3.91 -3.75
N ILE A 190 -27.41 -5.09 -3.86
CA ILE A 190 -28.05 -6.26 -4.43
C ILE A 190 -28.81 -6.83 -3.25
N PRO A 191 -30.14 -6.67 -3.22
CA PRO A 191 -30.95 -7.22 -2.15
C PRO A 191 -30.65 -8.72 -2.09
N THR A 192 -30.08 -9.16 -0.97
CA THR A 192 -29.90 -10.60 -0.70
C THR A 192 -31.05 -11.13 0.16
N ASP A 193 -32.01 -10.27 0.49
CA ASP A 193 -33.23 -10.61 1.22
C ASP A 193 -34.43 -10.61 0.25
N PRO A 194 -35.16 -11.73 0.08
CA PRO A 194 -36.38 -11.76 -0.72
C PRO A 194 -37.51 -10.86 -0.17
N HIS A 195 -37.33 -10.21 0.99
CA HIS A 195 -38.32 -9.34 1.62
C HIS A 195 -38.23 -7.85 1.26
N ASP A 196 -37.22 -7.39 0.51
CA ASP A 196 -37.04 -5.98 0.15
C ASP A 196 -37.90 -5.49 -1.06
N PHE A 197 -38.86 -6.28 -1.54
CA PHE A 197 -39.75 -5.91 -2.67
C PHE A 197 -41.17 -5.53 -2.26
N VAL A 198 -41.45 -5.32 -0.97
CA VAL A 198 -42.76 -4.88 -0.49
C VAL A 198 -42.60 -3.78 0.54
N GLU A 199 -42.38 -2.55 0.06
CA GLU A 199 -43.08 -1.30 0.44
C GLU A 199 -42.57 -0.12 -0.42
#